data_AF-A0A819ZK77-F1
#
_entry.id   AF-A0A819ZK77-F1
#
_cell.length_a   1.000
_cell.length_b   1.000
_cell.length_c   1.000
_cell.angle_alpha   90.00
_cell.angle_beta   90.00
_cell.angle_gamma   90.00
#
_symmetry.space_group_name_H-M   'P 1'
#
loop_
_entity.id
_entity.type
_entity.pdbx_description
1 polymer ?
#
loop_
_entity_poly.entity_id
_entity_poly.type
_entity_poly.pdbx_seq_one_letter_code
_entity_poly.pdbx_strand_id
1 'polypeptide(L)'
;KHVCILNVHPNYTIEPVHGNHLKISPTKENEQVALFYPHDAEQVLKELDQNIIVQTVNLTPNVRQSIATIRRLKHQIDIFINLYDNADGAGIKIVDYMQNQGIAFTGAGTHFYDPTRIELKQLCRYCRLSTPKFALMTDPKSYDDGSLANLSKTLGDFPLFIKPEHGYD
;
A
#
# COMPACT_ATOMS: atom_id res chain seq x y z
N LYS A 1 23.06 0.31 -15.55
CA LYS A 1 21.61 0.07 -15.34
C LYS A 1 20.98 1.36 -14.88
N HIS A 2 19.86 1.77 -15.47
CA HIS A 2 19.14 2.99 -15.16
C HIS A 2 17.91 2.64 -14.32
N VAL A 3 17.86 3.15 -13.10
CA VAL A 3 16.78 2.88 -12.16
C VAL A 3 16.08 4.18 -11.81
N CYS A 4 14.75 4.17 -11.80
CA CYS A 4 13.96 5.31 -11.36
C CYS A 4 13.23 4.98 -10.06
N ILE A 5 13.52 5.71 -8.99
CA ILE A 5 12.75 5.66 -7.75
C ILE A 5 11.52 6.55 -7.93
N LEU A 6 10.32 5.97 -7.77
CA LEU A 6 9.07 6.70 -7.71
C LEU A 6 8.76 6.97 -6.24
N ASN A 7 8.78 8.24 -5.82
CA ASN A 7 8.52 8.64 -4.45
C ASN A 7 7.27 9.54 -4.37
N VAL A 8 6.66 9.65 -3.19
CA VAL A 8 5.59 10.61 -2.95
C VAL A 8 6.18 12.01 -2.88
N HIS A 9 5.56 12.97 -3.58
CA HIS A 9 6.05 14.34 -3.59
C HIS A 9 5.98 14.96 -2.18
N PRO A 10 7.07 15.60 -1.69
CA PRO A 10 7.22 15.99 -0.27
C PRO A 10 6.19 17.01 0.23
N ASN A 11 5.60 17.78 -0.70
CA ASN A 11 4.48 18.69 -0.41
C ASN A 11 3.13 17.98 -0.27
N TYR A 12 3.09 16.64 -0.23
CA TYR A 12 1.90 15.88 0.07
C TYR A 12 2.18 14.97 1.26
N THR A 13 1.37 15.09 2.29
CA THR A 13 1.32 14.14 3.39
C THR A 13 0.16 13.18 3.19
N ILE A 14 0.42 11.92 3.53
CA ILE A 14 -0.59 10.87 3.60
C ILE A 14 -1.02 10.80 5.05
N GLU A 15 -2.19 11.34 5.35
CA GLU A 15 -2.78 11.16 6.67
C GLU A 15 -3.68 9.92 6.62
N PRO A 16 -3.47 8.93 7.50
CA PRO A 16 -4.47 7.92 7.73
C PRO A 16 -5.70 8.64 8.31
N VAL A 17 -6.80 8.61 7.58
CA VAL A 17 -8.08 9.15 8.05
C VAL A 17 -8.99 7.98 8.34
N HIS A 18 -9.66 8.02 9.49
CA HIS A 18 -10.61 7.00 9.92
C HIS A 18 -11.69 6.80 8.84
N GLY A 19 -11.76 5.60 8.23
CA GLY A 19 -12.61 5.23 7.10
C GLY A 19 -11.83 4.86 5.83
N ASN A 20 -12.52 4.29 4.83
CA ASN A 20 -11.96 3.78 3.55
C ASN A 20 -11.25 4.81 2.63
N HIS A 21 -10.83 5.97 3.14
CA HIS A 21 -10.24 7.06 2.37
C HIS A 21 -8.98 7.58 3.04
N LEU A 22 -7.82 7.33 2.42
CA LEU A 22 -6.61 8.11 2.71
C LEU A 22 -6.86 9.55 2.28
N LYS A 23 -6.66 10.52 3.19
CA LYS A 23 -6.76 11.93 2.83
C LYS A 23 -5.38 12.42 2.45
N ILE A 24 -5.21 12.64 1.15
CA ILE A 24 -4.01 13.29 0.65
C ILE A 24 -4.23 14.79 0.71
N SER A 25 -3.43 15.46 1.54
CA SER A 25 -3.48 16.91 1.67
C SER A 25 -2.13 17.50 1.30
N PRO A 26 -2.08 18.75 0.79
CA PRO A 26 -0.84 19.50 0.76
C PRO A 26 -0.26 19.53 2.17
N THR A 27 1.04 19.25 2.32
CA THR A 27 1.74 19.37 3.60
C THR A 27 1.56 20.82 4.07
N LYS A 28 1.07 21.02 5.31
CA LYS A 28 1.01 22.38 5.89
C LYS A 28 2.43 22.94 5.93
N GLU A 29 2.58 24.23 5.59
CA GLU A 29 3.89 24.90 5.40
C GLU A 29 4.89 24.80 6.58
N ASN A 30 4.46 24.31 7.75
CA ASN A 30 5.29 24.16 8.95
C ASN A 30 5.38 22.72 9.53
N GLU A 31 4.85 21.70 8.85
CA GLU A 31 4.90 20.30 9.30
C GLU A 31 5.59 19.41 8.25
N GLN A 32 6.82 19.75 7.86
CA GLN A 32 7.71 18.76 7.25
C GLN A 32 8.17 17.79 8.34
N VAL A 33 7.30 16.83 8.69
CA VAL A 33 7.75 15.66 9.44
C VAL A 33 8.60 14.85 8.47
N ALA A 34 9.92 15.01 8.55
CA ALA A 34 10.84 14.15 7.83
C ALA A 34 10.61 12.72 8.31
N LEU A 35 9.94 11.90 7.48
CA LEU A 35 9.90 10.45 7.66
C LEU A 35 11.35 9.96 7.58
N PHE A 36 11.97 9.78 8.74
CA PHE A 36 13.33 9.26 8.83
C PHE A 36 13.27 7.75 8.59
N TYR A 37 13.45 7.36 7.32
CA TYR A 37 13.85 6.00 7.02
C TYR A 37 15.35 5.89 7.30
N PRO A 38 15.81 4.84 7.99
CA PRO A 38 17.22 4.70 8.37
C PRO A 38 18.16 4.62 7.16
N HIS A 39 17.61 4.43 5.95
CA HIS A 39 18.35 4.31 4.71
C HIS A 39 17.65 5.08 3.58
N ASP A 40 18.41 5.90 2.87
CA ASP A 40 18.01 6.51 1.60
C ASP A 40 18.14 5.48 0.48
N ALA A 41 17.07 5.24 -0.27
CA ALA A 41 17.04 4.19 -1.29
C ALA A 41 18.05 4.43 -2.42
N GLU A 42 18.32 5.69 -2.78
CA GLU A 42 19.35 6.03 -3.76
C GLU A 42 20.76 5.74 -3.22
N GLN A 43 21.01 6.08 -1.95
CA GLN A 43 22.28 5.74 -1.29
C GLN A 43 22.51 4.22 -1.26
N VAL A 44 21.51 3.44 -0.84
CA VAL A 44 21.61 1.97 -0.78
C VAL A 44 21.94 1.39 -2.16
N LEU A 45 21.29 1.85 -3.22
CA LEU A 45 21.55 1.34 -4.57
C LEU A 45 22.98 1.66 -5.03
N LYS A 46 23.48 2.86 -4.76
CA LYS A 46 24.85 3.27 -5.11
C LYS A 46 25.90 2.53 -4.30
N GLU A 47 25.62 2.19 -3.05
CA GLU A 47 26.51 1.35 -2.22
C GLU A 47 26.59 -0.09 -2.73
N LEU A 48 25.49 -0.63 -3.28
CA LEU A 48 25.45 -1.97 -3.88
C LEU A 48 26.14 -2.04 -5.25
N ASP A 49 25.99 -1.01 -6.08
CA ASP A 49 26.66 -0.90 -7.39
C ASP A 49 26.87 0.57 -7.76
N GLN A 50 28.11 1.03 -7.70
CA GLN A 50 28.46 2.43 -8.00
C GLN A 50 28.22 2.81 -9.47
N ASN A 51 28.02 1.85 -10.37
CA ASN A 51 27.74 2.10 -11.79
C ASN A 51 26.24 2.20 -12.10
N ILE A 52 25.38 2.04 -11.10
CA ILE A 52 23.95 2.21 -11.26
C ILE A 52 23.62 3.71 -11.38
N ILE A 53 22.86 4.06 -12.42
CA ILE A 53 22.36 5.43 -12.59
C ILE A 53 21.00 5.47 -11.94
N VAL A 54 20.91 6.19 -10.82
CA VAL A 54 19.67 6.35 -10.05
C VAL A 54 19.07 7.71 -10.37
N GLN A 55 17.78 7.73 -10.69
CA GLN A 55 16.97 8.94 -10.78
C GLN A 55 15.84 8.84 -9.78
N THR A 56 15.62 9.88 -8.97
CA THR A 56 14.46 9.96 -8.08
C THR A 56 13.42 10.92 -8.68
N VAL A 57 12.16 10.48 -8.71
CA VAL A 57 11.03 11.27 -9.21
C VAL A 57 9.94 11.31 -8.15
N ASN A 58 9.57 12.54 -7.80
CA ASN A 58 8.51 12.83 -6.85
C ASN A 58 7.17 12.94 -7.60
N LEU A 59 6.31 11.95 -7.42
CA LEU A 59 4.99 11.87 -8.05
C LEU A 59 3.95 12.61 -7.20
N THR A 60 3.05 13.33 -7.88
CA THR A 60 1.90 13.97 -7.21
C THR A 60 0.74 12.97 -7.09
N PRO A 61 -0.27 13.25 -6.27
CA PRO A 61 -1.52 12.46 -6.20
C PRO A 61 -2.33 12.51 -7.50
N ASN A 62 -1.99 13.42 -8.42
CA ASN A 62 -2.67 13.52 -9.70
C ASN A 62 -2.22 12.38 -10.62
N VAL A 63 -3.04 11.33 -10.69
CA VAL A 63 -2.81 10.13 -11.52
C VAL A 63 -2.40 10.47 -12.95
N ARG A 64 -3.04 11.45 -13.59
CA ARG A 64 -2.73 11.81 -14.99
C ARG A 64 -1.33 12.38 -15.12
N GLN A 65 -0.93 13.26 -14.20
CA GLN A 65 0.41 13.84 -14.20
C GLN A 65 1.46 12.78 -13.89
N SER A 66 1.21 11.92 -12.90
CA SER A 66 2.12 10.85 -12.51
C SER A 66 2.33 9.82 -13.62
N ILE A 67 1.25 9.38 -14.28
CA ILE A 67 1.33 8.51 -15.47
C ILE A 67 2.08 9.20 -16.61
N ALA A 68 1.82 10.50 -16.87
CA ALA A 68 2.53 11.23 -17.91
C ALA A 68 4.04 11.30 -17.66
N THR A 69 4.45 11.46 -16.40
CA THR A 69 5.85 11.44 -15.99
C THR A 69 6.48 10.07 -16.24
N ILE A 70 5.86 8.98 -15.77
CA ILE A 70 6.34 7.61 -15.99
C ILE A 70 6.44 7.30 -17.48
N ARG A 71 5.41 7.66 -18.26
CA ARG A 71 5.38 7.47 -19.72
C ARG A 71 6.55 8.14 -20.43
N ARG A 72 6.98 9.32 -19.97
CA ARG A 72 8.12 10.05 -20.57
C ARG A 72 9.47 9.38 -20.25
N LEU A 73 9.55 8.68 -19.13
CA LEU A 73 10.78 8.03 -18.64
C LEU A 73 10.92 6.57 -19.07
N LYS A 74 9.81 5.89 -19.43
CA LYS A 74 9.79 4.43 -19.64
C LYS A 74 10.82 3.86 -20.63
N HIS A 75 11.30 4.65 -21.59
CA HIS A 75 12.29 4.21 -22.57
C HIS A 75 13.75 4.45 -22.14
N GLN A 76 13.96 5.15 -21.03
CA GLN A 76 15.27 5.54 -20.50
C GLN A 76 15.62 4.79 -19.20
N ILE A 77 14.67 4.02 -18.67
CA ILE A 77 14.72 3.39 -17.36
C ILE A 77 14.53 1.88 -17.54
N ASP A 78 15.42 1.10 -16.94
CA ASP A 78 15.37 -0.37 -16.96
C ASP A 78 14.31 -0.91 -15.99
N ILE A 79 14.19 -0.28 -14.80
CA ILE A 79 13.24 -0.67 -13.76
C ILE A 79 12.85 0.54 -12.90
N PHE A 80 11.56 0.59 -12.53
CA PHE A 80 11.05 1.55 -11.57
C PHE A 80 10.99 0.94 -10.17
N ILE A 81 11.59 1.60 -9.18
CA ILE A 81 11.41 1.24 -7.78
C ILE A 81 10.19 1.99 -7.27
N ASN A 82 9.08 1.28 -7.06
CA ASN A 82 7.83 1.88 -6.62
C ASN A 82 7.83 2.07 -5.09
N LEU A 83 8.24 3.25 -4.64
CA LEU A 83 8.09 3.71 -3.24
C LEU A 83 6.93 4.72 -3.11
N TYR A 84 6.09 4.82 -4.14
CA TYR A 84 4.92 5.67 -4.13
C TYR A 84 3.83 4.99 -3.28
N ASP A 85 3.96 5.14 -1.97
CA ASP A 85 3.11 4.51 -0.96
C ASP A 85 1.76 5.22 -0.79
N ASN A 86 1.14 5.61 -1.90
CA ASN A 86 -0.27 5.95 -1.89
C ASN A 86 -1.04 4.65 -2.09
N ALA A 87 -1.42 3.99 -0.99
CA ALA A 87 -2.30 2.81 -0.99
C ALA A 87 -3.74 3.12 -1.45
N ASP A 88 -3.97 4.31 -2.01
CA ASP A 88 -5.25 4.78 -2.52
C ASP A 88 -5.48 4.37 -3.99
N GLY A 89 -6.60 4.86 -4.54
CA GLY A 89 -6.95 4.68 -5.95
C GLY A 89 -5.94 5.29 -6.94
N ALA A 90 -4.99 6.12 -6.52
CA ALA A 90 -3.94 6.66 -7.39
C ALA A 90 -2.76 5.69 -7.54
N GLY A 91 -2.29 5.10 -6.44
CA GLY A 91 -1.20 4.11 -6.49
C GLY A 91 -1.58 2.88 -7.33
N ILE A 92 -2.79 2.35 -7.14
CA ILE A 92 -3.26 1.20 -7.94
C ILE A 92 -3.34 1.52 -9.44
N LYS A 93 -3.75 2.74 -9.82
CA LYS A 93 -3.82 3.17 -11.23
C LYS A 93 -2.44 3.33 -11.86
N ILE A 94 -1.44 3.73 -11.06
CA ILE A 94 -0.06 3.81 -11.51
C ILE A 94 0.51 2.39 -11.74
N VAL A 95 0.27 1.47 -10.80
CA VAL A 95 0.66 0.06 -10.93
C VAL A 95 -0.03 -0.59 -12.13
N ASP A 96 -1.35 -0.40 -12.28
CA ASP A 96 -2.13 -0.89 -13.42
C ASP A 96 -1.57 -0.39 -14.75
N TYR A 97 -1.27 0.91 -14.84
CA TYR A 97 -0.64 1.49 -16.01
C TYR A 97 0.71 0.82 -16.32
N MET A 98 1.60 0.67 -15.34
CA MET A 98 2.91 0.06 -15.54
C MET A 98 2.79 -1.40 -16.01
N GLN A 99 1.89 -2.18 -15.40
CA GLN A 99 1.64 -3.57 -15.80
C GLN A 99 1.11 -3.66 -17.24
N ASN A 100 0.08 -2.87 -17.57
CA ASN A 100 -0.53 -2.86 -18.91
C ASN A 100 0.42 -2.36 -20.00
N GLN A 101 1.50 -1.66 -19.63
CA GLN A 101 2.53 -1.19 -20.55
C GLN A 101 3.77 -2.09 -20.61
N GLY A 102 3.80 -3.19 -19.84
CA GLY A 102 4.96 -4.07 -19.75
C GLY A 102 6.19 -3.38 -19.14
N ILE A 103 5.99 -2.36 -18.31
CA ILE A 103 7.06 -1.64 -17.63
C ILE A 103 7.51 -2.47 -16.42
N ALA A 104 8.81 -2.66 -16.25
CA ALA A 104 9.35 -3.34 -15.08
C ALA A 104 9.29 -2.41 -13.85
N PHE A 105 8.72 -2.91 -12.75
CA PHE A 105 8.68 -2.19 -11.48
C PHE A 105 8.80 -3.15 -10.28
N THR A 106 9.18 -2.62 -9.12
CA THR A 106 9.23 -3.36 -7.85
C THR A 106 7.91 -3.30 -7.09
N GLY A 107 7.63 -4.31 -6.27
CA GLY A 107 6.43 -4.36 -5.42
C GLY A 107 5.33 -5.24 -6.01
N ALA A 108 4.13 -5.12 -5.45
CA ALA A 108 3.01 -5.96 -5.82
C ALA A 108 2.26 -5.42 -7.06
N GLY A 109 1.73 -6.31 -7.90
CA GLY A 109 0.85 -5.94 -9.01
C GLY A 109 -0.57 -5.58 -8.54
N THR A 110 -1.44 -5.17 -9.47
CA THR A 110 -2.84 -4.78 -9.19
C THR A 110 -3.64 -5.85 -8.44
N HIS A 111 -3.43 -7.13 -8.75
CA HIS A 111 -4.11 -8.24 -8.06
C HIS A 111 -3.70 -8.43 -6.59
N PHE A 112 -2.62 -7.80 -6.15
CA PHE A 112 -2.16 -7.83 -4.77
C PHE A 112 -2.48 -6.54 -4.00
N TYR A 113 -3.13 -5.56 -4.64
CA TYR A 113 -3.48 -4.29 -4.00
C TYR A 113 -4.75 -4.47 -3.14
N ASP A 114 -4.58 -4.35 -1.81
CA ASP A 114 -5.62 -4.36 -0.77
C ASP A 114 -6.69 -5.49 -0.84
N PRO A 115 -6.30 -6.78 -0.84
CA PRO A 115 -7.28 -7.85 -0.67
C PRO A 115 -7.95 -7.74 0.71
N THR A 116 -9.24 -8.05 0.79
CA THR A 116 -9.97 -8.11 2.06
C THR A 116 -9.27 -9.11 3.00
N ARG A 117 -9.37 -8.88 4.32
CA ARG A 117 -8.87 -9.85 5.30
C ARG A 117 -9.54 -11.22 5.16
N ILE A 118 -10.76 -11.27 4.63
CA ILE A 118 -11.52 -12.49 4.37
C ILE A 118 -10.94 -13.25 3.19
N GLU A 119 -10.70 -12.59 2.05
CA GLU A 119 -10.05 -13.18 0.89
C GLU A 119 -8.67 -13.74 1.26
N LEU A 120 -7.88 -12.99 2.04
CA LEU A 120 -6.59 -13.48 2.55
C LEU A 120 -6.74 -14.75 3.39
N LYS A 121 -7.71 -14.78 4.31
CA LYS A 121 -7.97 -15.96 5.15
C LYS A 121 -8.47 -17.16 4.35
N GLN A 122 -9.30 -16.92 3.33
CA GLN A 122 -9.77 -17.95 2.41
C GLN A 122 -8.63 -18.52 1.57
N LEU A 123 -7.75 -17.66 1.04
CA LEU A 123 -6.55 -18.08 0.30
C LEU A 123 -5.60 -18.91 1.18
N CYS A 124 -5.34 -18.47 2.41
CA CYS A 124 -4.56 -19.25 3.37
C CYS A 124 -5.16 -20.63 3.60
N ARG A 125 -6.48 -20.73 3.79
CA ARG A 125 -7.18 -22.01 3.98
C ARG A 125 -7.06 -22.91 2.73
N TYR A 126 -7.23 -22.34 1.54
CA TYR A 126 -7.02 -23.05 0.27
C TYR A 126 -5.59 -23.61 0.15
N CYS A 127 -4.60 -22.80 0.52
CA CYS A 127 -3.18 -23.17 0.56
C CYS A 127 -2.80 -24.04 1.78
N ARG A 128 -3.77 -24.49 2.59
CA ARG A 128 -3.55 -25.28 3.82
C ARG A 128 -2.65 -24.60 4.86
N LEU A 129 -2.61 -23.26 4.86
CA LEU A 129 -1.96 -22.45 5.88
C LEU A 129 -2.94 -22.18 7.03
N SER A 130 -2.49 -22.42 8.25
CA SER A 130 -3.27 -22.11 9.45
C SER A 130 -3.42 -20.60 9.62
N THR A 131 -4.62 -20.16 9.97
CA THR A 131 -4.90 -18.77 10.37
C THR A 131 -5.65 -18.76 11.69
N PRO A 132 -5.59 -17.66 12.47
CA PRO A 132 -6.41 -17.53 13.67
C PRO A 132 -7.90 -17.67 13.31
N LYS A 133 -8.65 -18.36 14.19
CA LYS A 133 -10.12 -18.38 14.12
C LYS A 133 -10.64 -16.96 14.04
N PHE A 134 -11.67 -16.75 13.23
CA PHE A 134 -12.23 -15.43 12.98
C PHE A 134 -13.71 -15.53 12.63
N ALA A 135 -14.38 -14.40 12.72
CA ALA A 135 -15.71 -14.19 12.17
C ALA A 135 -15.75 -12.83 11.49
N LEU A 136 -16.56 -12.72 10.44
CA LEU A 136 -16.89 -11.43 9.81
C LEU A 136 -18.19 -10.92 10.42
N MET A 137 -18.16 -9.71 10.95
CA MET A 137 -19.35 -9.04 11.46
C MET A 137 -19.75 -7.96 10.46
N THR A 138 -20.80 -8.21 9.66
CA THR A 138 -21.27 -7.29 8.62
C THR A 138 -22.24 -6.24 9.15
N ASP A 139 -23.02 -6.59 10.19
CA ASP A 139 -23.92 -5.66 10.89
C ASP A 139 -23.79 -5.88 12.41
N PRO A 140 -23.12 -4.96 13.14
CA PRO A 140 -22.97 -5.08 14.59
C PRO A 140 -24.32 -5.13 15.33
N LYS A 141 -25.39 -4.53 14.78
CA LYS A 141 -26.71 -4.51 15.42
C LYS A 141 -27.45 -5.84 15.33
N SER A 142 -27.00 -6.74 14.48
CA SER A 142 -27.58 -8.08 14.33
C SER A 142 -27.19 -9.06 15.45
N TYR A 143 -26.29 -8.65 16.34
CA TYR A 143 -25.79 -9.47 17.44
C TYR A 143 -26.29 -8.95 18.79
N ASP A 144 -26.99 -9.80 19.53
CA ASP A 144 -27.30 -9.59 20.95
C ASP A 144 -26.18 -10.15 21.86
N ASP A 145 -26.24 -9.85 23.16
CA ASP A 145 -25.24 -10.29 24.14
C ASP A 145 -25.04 -11.81 24.16
N GLY A 146 -26.12 -12.58 23.96
CA GLY A 146 -26.06 -14.04 23.93
C GLY A 146 -25.31 -14.57 22.71
N SER A 147 -25.59 -14.00 21.54
CA SER A 147 -24.91 -14.34 20.29
C SER A 147 -23.43 -13.97 20.32
N LEU A 148 -23.08 -12.81 20.91
CA LEU A 148 -21.68 -12.39 21.10
C LEU A 148 -20.92 -13.32 22.06
N ALA A 149 -21.55 -13.74 23.17
CA ALA A 149 -20.95 -14.67 24.13
C ALA A 149 -20.73 -16.08 23.54
N ASN A 150 -21.60 -16.53 22.63
CA ASN A 150 -21.41 -17.79 21.93
C ASN A 150 -20.33 -17.68 20.84
N LEU A 151 -20.27 -16.54 20.15
CA LEU A 151 -19.25 -16.25 19.17
C LEU A 151 -17.86 -16.22 19.80
N SER A 152 -17.68 -15.55 20.95
CA SER A 152 -16.39 -15.48 21.65
C SER A 152 -15.85 -16.85 22.02
N LYS A 153 -16.69 -17.73 22.59
CA LYS A 153 -16.32 -19.12 22.90
C LYS A 153 -15.87 -19.89 21.66
N THR A 154 -16.58 -19.71 20.54
CA THR A 154 -16.23 -20.37 19.27
C THR A 154 -14.86 -19.94 18.76
N LEU A 155 -14.53 -18.66 18.94
CA LEU A 155 -13.26 -18.04 18.55
C LEU A 155 -12.10 -18.34 19.50
N GLY A 156 -12.37 -18.87 20.70
CA GLY A 156 -11.35 -19.26 21.68
C GLY A 156 -11.27 -18.35 22.92
N ASP A 157 -12.37 -17.65 23.25
CA ASP A 157 -12.48 -16.71 24.36
C ASP A 157 -11.52 -15.51 24.27
N PHE A 158 -11.50 -14.68 25.30
CA PHE A 158 -10.74 -13.43 25.32
C PHE A 158 -9.23 -13.67 25.55
N PRO A 159 -8.36 -12.80 25.01
CA PRO A 159 -8.68 -11.57 24.27
C PRO A 159 -8.99 -11.81 22.78
N LEU A 160 -9.96 -11.04 22.24
CA LEU A 160 -10.28 -11.01 20.82
C LEU A 160 -9.73 -9.74 20.18
N PHE A 161 -9.26 -9.84 18.94
CA PHE A 161 -8.83 -8.70 18.14
C PHE A 161 -9.92 -8.33 17.13
N ILE A 162 -10.39 -7.09 17.19
CA ILE A 162 -11.31 -6.53 16.21
C ILE A 162 -10.50 -5.72 15.21
N LYS A 163 -10.70 -5.99 13.93
CA LYS A 163 -10.10 -5.24 12.83
C LYS A 163 -11.17 -4.98 11.77
N PRO A 164 -11.11 -3.85 11.07
CA PRO A 164 -11.93 -3.63 9.89
C PRO A 164 -11.67 -4.70 8.81
N GLU A 165 -12.54 -4.82 7.82
CA GLU A 165 -12.35 -5.78 6.72
C GLU A 165 -11.17 -5.40 5.81
N HIS A 166 -11.00 -4.10 5.56
CA HIS A 166 -9.95 -3.48 4.76
C HIS A 166 -9.04 -2.57 5.59
N GLY A 167 -7.83 -2.29 5.10
CA GLY A 167 -6.99 -1.17 5.54
C GLY A 167 -6.80 -0.96 7.05
N TYR A 168 -6.41 0.27 7.40
CA TYR A 168 -6.47 0.82 8.75
C TYR A 168 -7.70 1.72 8.80
N ASP A 169 -8.78 1.25 9.44
CA ASP A 169 -9.82 2.17 9.95
C ASP A 169 -9.33 2.70 11.30
#